data_AF-A0A1L9QV14-F1
#
_entry.id   AF-A0A1L9QV14-F1
#
_cell.length_a   1.000
_cell.length_b   1.000
_cell.length_c   1.000
_cell.angle_alpha   90.00
_cell.angle_beta   90.00
_cell.angle_gamma   90.00
#
_symmetry.space_group_name_H-M   'P 1'
#
loop_
_entity.id
_entity.type
_entity.pdbx_description
1 polymer ?
#
loop_
_entity_poly.entity_id
_entity_poly.type
_entity_poly.pdbx_seq_one_letter_code
_entity_poly.pdbx_strand_id
1 'polypeptide(L)'
;MNNVQDLLVNTQNFLGFAYWIEIKTQTPSCTYYFGPFQSIEEAEEAQHGYEEDLRAEAAEGISSLIKQCKPESLTISGDLGEIGNRQEAIGNYRE
;
A
#
# COMPACT_ATOMS: atom_id res chain seq x y z
N MET A 1 -11.71 14.59 -22.88
CA MET A 1 -12.64 14.58 -21.74
C MET A 1 -12.27 13.35 -20.92
N ASN A 2 -11.63 13.35 -19.75
CA ASN A 2 -11.09 14.36 -18.85
C ASN A 2 -9.86 13.71 -18.15
N ASN A 3 -8.63 13.91 -18.61
CA ASN A 3 -7.43 13.28 -18.00
C ASN A 3 -6.77 14.13 -16.90
N VAL A 4 -7.45 15.17 -16.42
CA VAL A 4 -6.93 16.01 -15.32
C VAL A 4 -7.01 15.30 -13.98
N GLN A 5 -7.99 14.41 -13.80
CA GLN A 5 -8.18 13.63 -12.58
C GLN A 5 -7.08 12.58 -12.45
N ASP A 6 -6.80 11.82 -13.52
CA ASP A 6 -5.68 10.88 -13.57
C ASP A 6 -4.32 11.57 -13.36
N LEU A 7 -4.13 12.75 -13.97
CA LEU A 7 -2.88 13.51 -13.81
C LEU A 7 -2.69 13.95 -12.35
N LEU A 8 -3.75 14.44 -11.70
CA LEU A 8 -3.73 14.93 -10.34
C LEU A 8 -3.53 13.79 -9.33
N VAL A 9 -4.14 12.62 -9.55
CA VAL A 9 -3.92 11.43 -8.71
C VAL A 9 -2.47 10.94 -8.87
N ASN A 10 -1.94 10.93 -10.09
CA ASN A 10 -0.57 10.49 -10.36
C ASN A 10 0.46 11.46 -9.78
N THR A 11 0.20 12.78 -9.80
CA THR A 11 1.06 13.78 -9.15
C THR A 11 1.00 13.68 -7.62
N GLN A 12 -0.19 13.55 -7.03
CA GLN A 12 -0.32 13.38 -5.58
C GLN A 12 0.35 12.10 -5.08
N ASN A 13 0.24 11.01 -5.85
CA ASN A 13 0.96 9.77 -5.57
C ASN A 13 2.48 9.96 -5.69
N PHE A 14 2.94 10.70 -6.71
CA PHE A 14 4.36 10.98 -6.88
C PHE A 14 4.92 11.79 -5.71
N LEU A 15 4.16 12.77 -5.21
CA LEU A 15 4.50 13.67 -4.10
C LEU A 15 4.31 13.04 -2.70
N GLY A 16 3.64 11.88 -2.60
CA GLY A 16 3.40 11.19 -1.32
C GLY A 16 2.27 11.78 -0.48
N PHE A 17 1.39 12.59 -1.08
CA PHE A 17 0.22 13.18 -0.40
C PHE A 17 -1.07 12.39 -0.63
N ALA A 18 -1.03 11.35 -1.46
CA ALA A 18 -2.17 10.49 -1.68
C ALA A 18 -2.51 9.65 -0.43
N TYR A 19 -3.79 9.38 -0.23
CA TYR A 19 -4.27 8.46 0.78
C TYR A 19 -4.23 7.03 0.26
N TRP A 20 -3.84 6.11 1.12
CA TRP A 20 -3.76 4.68 0.85
C TRP A 20 -4.44 3.92 1.97
N ILE A 21 -5.17 2.87 1.61
CA ILE A 21 -5.78 1.93 2.54
C ILE A 21 -4.82 0.76 2.68
N GLU A 22 -4.23 0.62 3.86
CA GLU A 22 -3.45 -0.55 4.25
C GLU A 22 -4.41 -1.60 4.84
N ILE A 23 -4.58 -2.74 4.17
CA ILE A 23 -5.37 -3.85 4.68
C ILE A 23 -4.46 -5.02 5.00
N LYS A 24 -4.43 -5.42 6.28
CA LYS A 24 -3.69 -6.57 6.77
C LYS A 24 -4.63 -7.73 7.01
N THR A 25 -4.23 -8.92 6.58
CA THR A 25 -4.91 -10.18 6.84
C THR A 25 -4.01 -11.06 7.70
N GLN A 26 -4.61 -11.89 8.55
CA GLN A 26 -3.89 -12.81 9.44
C GLN A 26 -3.72 -14.20 8.81
N THR A 27 -4.74 -14.69 8.11
CA THR A 27 -4.70 -15.98 7.41
C THR A 27 -5.34 -15.86 6.03
N PRO A 28 -4.57 -15.99 4.93
CA PRO A 28 -3.11 -15.93 4.88
C PRO A 28 -2.58 -14.56 5.37
N SER A 29 -1.35 -14.51 5.88
CA SER A 29 -0.74 -13.27 6.35
C SER A 29 -0.30 -12.42 5.15
N CYS A 30 -1.08 -11.40 4.80
CA CYS A 30 -0.81 -10.49 3.69
C CYS A 30 -1.06 -9.04 4.11
N THR A 31 -0.33 -8.11 3.52
CA THR A 31 -0.61 -6.66 3.62
C THR A 31 -0.84 -6.11 2.22
N TYR A 32 -2.00 -5.51 2.01
CA TYR A 32 -2.43 -4.91 0.75
C TYR A 32 -2.49 -3.40 0.91
N TYR A 33 -2.06 -2.66 -0.12
CA TYR A 33 -2.20 -1.22 -0.19
C TYR A 33 -3.09 -0.84 -1.39
N PHE A 34 -4.27 -0.32 -1.10
CA PHE A 34 -5.22 0.15 -2.11
C PHE A 34 -5.20 1.68 -2.20
N GLY A 35 -5.20 2.22 -3.42
CA GLY A 35 -5.07 3.65 -3.69
C GLY A 35 -4.39 3.90 -5.04
N PRO A 36 -3.92 5.12 -5.32
CA PRO A 36 -3.99 6.33 -4.49
C PRO A 36 -5.38 7.00 -4.46
N PHE A 37 -5.84 7.43 -3.30
CA PHE A 37 -7.08 8.21 -3.11
C PHE A 37 -6.79 9.70 -2.88
N GLN A 38 -7.73 10.55 -3.29
CA GLN A 38 -7.61 12.01 -3.14
C GLN A 38 -7.95 12.48 -1.72
N SER A 39 -8.85 11.78 -1.03
CA SER A 39 -9.35 12.12 0.31
C SER A 39 -9.56 10.88 1.17
N ILE A 40 -9.63 11.07 2.49
CA ILE A 40 -9.99 10.01 3.44
C ILE A 40 -11.39 9.47 3.13
N GLU A 41 -12.37 10.34 2.84
CA GLU A 41 -13.75 9.94 2.56
C GLU A 41 -13.83 8.99 1.36
N GLU A 42 -13.12 9.30 0.26
CA GLU A 42 -13.05 8.43 -0.94
C GLU A 42 -12.43 7.07 -0.61
N ALA A 43 -11.41 7.06 0.25
CA ALA A 43 -10.78 5.84 0.72
C ALA A 43 -11.73 5.03 1.64
N GLU A 44 -12.46 5.67 2.55
CA GLU A 44 -13.44 5.02 3.45
C GLU A 44 -14.61 4.40 2.66
N GLU A 45 -15.12 5.11 1.64
CA GLU A 45 -16.18 4.59 0.76
C GLU A 45 -15.71 3.36 -0.01
N ALA A 46 -14.46 3.35 -0.49
CA ALA A 46 -13.88 2.20 -1.19
C ALA A 46 -13.47 1.06 -0.25
N GLN A 47 -13.08 1.37 0.99
CA GLN A 47 -12.57 0.42 1.99
C GLN A 47 -13.50 -0.76 2.19
N HIS A 48 -14.80 -0.49 2.32
CA HIS A 48 -15.78 -1.54 2.61
C HIS A 48 -15.81 -2.62 1.52
N GLY A 49 -15.73 -2.22 0.24
CA GLY A 49 -15.69 -3.15 -0.88
C GLY A 49 -14.49 -4.08 -0.82
N TYR A 50 -13.29 -3.53 -0.55
CA TYR A 50 -12.08 -4.34 -0.43
C TYR A 50 -12.12 -5.31 0.74
N GLU A 51 -12.69 -4.91 1.88
CA GLU A 51 -12.86 -5.79 3.05
C GLU A 51 -13.88 -6.90 2.78
N GLU A 52 -14.94 -6.62 2.01
CA GLU A 52 -15.91 -7.64 1.58
C GLU A 52 -15.29 -8.66 0.61
N ASP A 53 -14.55 -8.19 -0.39
CA ASP A 53 -13.84 -9.06 -1.35
C ASP A 53 -12.85 -9.99 -0.63
N LEU A 54 -12.02 -9.45 0.27
CA LEU A 54 -11.05 -10.25 1.04
C LEU A 54 -11.74 -11.28 1.95
N ARG A 55 -12.88 -10.93 2.56
CA ARG A 55 -13.66 -11.92 3.33
C ARG A 55 -14.26 -12.99 2.45
N ALA A 56 -14.70 -12.65 1.23
CA ALA A 56 -15.21 -13.62 0.27
C ALA A 56 -14.12 -14.61 -0.18
N GLU A 57 -12.85 -14.18 -0.20
CA GLU A 57 -11.67 -15.03 -0.41
C GLU A 57 -11.24 -15.83 0.82
N ALA A 58 -12.05 -15.86 1.88
CA ALA A 58 -11.78 -16.53 3.15
C ALA A 58 -10.55 -15.99 3.91
N ALA A 59 -10.20 -14.71 3.73
CA ALA A 59 -9.18 -14.06 4.55
C ALA A 59 -9.71 -13.83 5.99
N GLU A 60 -8.91 -14.20 6.98
CA GLU A 60 -9.23 -14.03 8.40
C GLU A 60 -8.39 -12.92 9.03
N GLY A 61 -8.90 -12.31 10.12
CA GLY A 61 -8.18 -11.30 10.90
C GLY A 61 -7.87 -10.02 10.12
N ILE A 62 -8.83 -9.55 9.32
CA ILE A 62 -8.69 -8.36 8.48
C ILE A 62 -8.63 -7.09 9.36
N SER A 63 -7.65 -6.23 9.09
CA SER A 63 -7.50 -4.91 9.72
C SER A 63 -7.14 -3.88 8.67
N SER A 64 -7.95 -2.83 8.57
CA SER A 64 -7.81 -1.74 7.62
C SER A 64 -7.32 -0.46 8.30
N LEU A 65 -6.41 0.27 7.64
CA LEU A 65 -5.87 1.54 8.12
C LEU A 65 -5.68 2.51 6.94
N ILE A 66 -6.32 3.67 7.00
CA ILE A 66 -6.14 4.73 6.00
C ILE A 66 -5.01 5.64 6.44
N LYS A 67 -4.01 5.84 5.58
CA LYS A 67 -2.86 6.72 5.84
C LYS A 67 -2.39 7.42 4.57
N GLN A 68 -1.83 8.62 4.73
CA GLN A 68 -1.06 9.25 3.66
C GLN A 68 0.32 8.59 3.60
N CYS A 69 0.64 7.94 2.49
CA CYS A 69 1.90 7.24 2.32
C CYS A 69 2.23 7.07 0.84
N LYS A 70 3.44 6.61 0.56
CA LYS A 70 3.87 6.16 -0.75
C LYS A 70 4.36 4.72 -0.62
N PRO A 71 3.46 3.72 -0.73
CA PRO A 71 3.87 2.33 -0.63
C PRO A 71 4.81 1.98 -1.79
N GLU A 72 5.94 1.34 -1.47
CA GLU A 72 6.88 0.83 -2.49
C GLU A 72 6.36 -0.45 -3.15
N SER A 73 5.42 -1.16 -2.52
CA SER A 73 4.80 -2.38 -3.02
C SER A 73 3.34 -2.45 -2.62
N LEU A 74 2.48 -2.84 -3.57
CA LEU A 74 1.02 -2.87 -3.39
C LEU A 74 0.54 -4.12 -2.66
N THR A 75 1.30 -5.21 -2.74
CA THR A 75 1.00 -6.47 -2.07
C THR A 75 2.27 -6.98 -1.41
N ILE A 76 2.21 -7.20 -0.11
CA ILE A 76 3.30 -7.76 0.70
C ILE A 76 2.77 -9.05 1.32
N SER A 77 3.13 -10.18 0.73
CA SER A 77 2.83 -11.51 1.29
C SER A 77 3.83 -11.81 2.40
N GLY A 78 3.35 -12.24 3.57
CA GLY A 78 4.18 -12.55 4.74
C GLY A 78 5.21 -13.67 4.53
N ASP A 79 5.16 -14.37 3.40
CA ASP A 79 6.14 -15.40 2.98
C ASP A 79 7.40 -14.79 2.34
N LEU A 80 7.39 -13.50 1.98
CA LEU A 80 8.53 -12.78 1.41
C LEU A 80 9.17 -11.86 2.46
N GLY A 81 9.66 -12.48 3.53
CA GLY A 81 10.69 -11.86 4.36
C GLY A 81 11.96 -11.64 3.51
N GLU A 82 12.51 -10.43 3.62
CA GLU A 82 13.86 -10.04 3.15
C GLU A 82 14.07 -9.80 1.64
N ILE A 83 13.70 -8.62 1.13
CA ILE A 83 14.64 -7.85 0.30
C ILE A 83 14.37 -6.34 0.44
N GLY A 84 14.85 -5.73 1.51
CA GLY A 84 14.76 -4.28 1.67
C GLY A 84 15.83 -3.79 2.63
N ASN A 85 16.89 -3.21 2.06
CA ASN A 85 17.99 -2.47 2.72
C ASN A 85 19.26 -3.27 3.09
N ARG A 86 19.98 -3.78 2.08
CA ARG A 86 21.46 -3.85 2.19
C ARG A 86 22.04 -2.51 1.74
N GLN A 87 22.09 -1.56 2.67
CA GLN A 87 23.02 -0.44 2.61
C GLN A 87 23.93 -0.56 3.82
N GLU A 88 24.98 -1.37 3.69
CA GLU A 88 26.12 -1.32 4.60
C GLU A 88 27.33 -0.75 3.85
N ALA A 89 27.65 0.47 4.27
CA ALA A 89 28.90 1.22 4.24
C ALA A 89 30.13 0.69 3.45
N ILE A 90 30.62 1.61 2.61
CA ILE A 90 32.02 1.96 2.34
C ILE A 90 33.11 1.36 3.26
N GLY A 91 34.25 0.94 2.68
CA GLY A 91 35.48 0.76 3.47
C GLY A 91 36.57 -0.10 2.87
N ASN A 92 37.31 0.45 1.90
CA ASN A 92 38.76 0.36 1.75
C ASN A 92 39.50 -0.87 2.32
N TYR A 93 40.04 -1.74 1.45
CA TYR A 93 41.38 -2.32 1.65
C TYR A 93 42.09 -2.43 0.29
N ARG A 94 42.85 -1.38 -0.03
CA ARG A 94 44.11 -1.53 -0.75
C ARG A 94 45.11 -2.01 0.29
N GLU A 95 45.79 -3.13 0.06
CA GLU A 95 47.27 -3.30 0.13
C GLU A 95 47.65 -4.46 -0.80
#